data_AF-A0A9D4PK63-F1
#
_entry.id   AF-A0A9D4PK63-F1
#
_cell.length_a   1.000
_cell.length_b   1.000
_cell.length_c   1.000
_cell.angle_alpha   90.00
_cell.angle_beta   90.00
_cell.angle_gamma   90.00
#
_symmetry.space_group_name_H-M   'P 1'
#
loop_
_entity.id
_entity.type
_entity.pdbx_description
1 polymer ?
#
loop_
_entity_poly.entity_id
_entity_poly.type
_entity_poly.pdbx_seq_one_letter_code
_entity_poly.pdbx_strand_id
1 'polypeptide(L)'
;METPMTTIIVVKKMPNSHSDLFGEDEEQPVAPPAHSDLFILWALCIVVLAVVGIPTGLLAVRNMRADRNLTVRKPLPGALPFQDRYVAPAQLRCDLPDEPANLTFDLFKQYNGAAVGRGGGGIAVAGSKSATQVFCYYNKSRVSWLQGGKTWFGVASIPFSLCRYVIYGPVKLDGWTARVTPTARDIILIGQLASTVASFTSGNIPLLVYFAANLLEWTLEHGFAGVHLDWRGLDSRLCGLPGNDIALQALLQELRHLAKLNRVPLVVALSASAVPAVPGDLVDFYLLDGDQRCAEPDEAGLDSLYRKLRESEASVYSICWTVSAAVELFERRTVGIKGHQLRFSGLVPRSEVCDVPVNGKFRECSVGELQPREKGGKPAVIRYRTADGVAQSVRHYAKVWKGLDLREDPMCALYLDGDLDDPEGECGDPFPLLRALIASRDAVV
;
A
#
# COMPACT_ATOMS: atom_id res chain seq x y z
N MET A 1 -16.02 -7.52 38.80
CA MET A 1 -16.18 -6.09 39.13
C MET A 1 -16.68 -5.41 37.88
N GLU A 2 -17.99 -5.26 37.83
CA GLU A 2 -18.71 -4.45 36.85
C GLU A 2 -18.67 -2.99 37.32
N THR A 3 -18.36 -2.06 36.44
CA THR A 3 -19.34 -1.08 35.96
C THR A 3 -18.79 -0.31 34.76
N PRO A 4 -19.65 -0.05 33.75
CA PRO A 4 -19.34 0.71 32.55
C PRO A 4 -19.58 2.22 32.77
N MET A 5 -18.95 3.09 31.97
CA MET A 5 -19.46 4.44 31.76
C MET A 5 -20.00 4.57 30.35
N THR A 6 -21.33 4.64 30.30
CA THR A 6 -22.14 4.87 29.11
C THR A 6 -22.28 6.37 28.87
N THR A 7 -22.06 6.72 27.61
CA THR A 7 -22.27 8.01 26.95
C THR A 7 -23.69 8.57 27.12
N ILE A 8 -23.80 9.87 27.38
CA ILE A 8 -25.04 10.63 27.30
C ILE A 8 -25.38 10.85 25.81
N ILE A 9 -26.53 10.33 25.37
CA ILE A 9 -27.12 10.62 24.06
C ILE A 9 -28.15 11.73 24.24
N VAL A 10 -27.99 12.85 23.53
CA VAL A 10 -29.05 13.83 23.31
C VAL A 10 -29.51 13.70 21.85
N VAL A 11 -30.68 13.09 21.66
CA VAL A 11 -31.38 13.08 20.37
C VAL A 11 -32.23 14.34 20.28
N LYS A 12 -31.98 15.19 19.29
CA LYS A 12 -32.93 16.23 18.87
C LYS A 12 -33.66 15.75 17.62
N LYS A 13 -34.95 15.46 17.80
CA LYS A 13 -35.92 15.13 16.74
C LYS A 13 -36.26 16.41 15.98
N MET A 14 -36.10 16.41 14.66
CA MET A 14 -36.72 17.43 13.80
C MET A 14 -38.08 16.91 13.33
N PRO A 15 -39.18 17.64 13.53
CA PRO A 15 -40.42 17.36 12.86
C PRO A 15 -40.45 18.06 11.50
N ASN A 16 -40.61 17.26 10.44
CA ASN A 16 -41.34 17.71 9.26
C ASN A 16 -42.84 17.62 9.60
N SER A 17 -43.57 18.71 9.40
CA SER A 17 -45.00 18.62 9.09
C SER A 17 -45.42 19.80 8.23
N HIS A 18 -46.05 19.43 7.12
CA HIS A 18 -46.83 20.27 6.24
C HIS A 18 -48.06 20.88 6.95
N SER A 19 -48.42 22.08 6.46
CA SER A 19 -49.76 22.65 6.26
C SER A 19 -50.73 22.91 7.44
N ASP A 20 -51.12 24.19 7.47
CA ASP A 20 -52.43 24.78 7.79
C ASP A 20 -52.89 24.88 9.24
N LEU A 21 -52.91 26.11 9.78
CA LEU A 21 -54.15 26.83 10.14
C LEU A 21 -53.84 28.23 10.74
N PHE A 22 -54.66 29.18 10.33
CA PHE A 22 -54.74 30.61 10.64
C PHE A 22 -54.38 31.07 12.06
N GLY A 23 -53.80 32.27 12.14
CA GLY A 23 -53.74 33.12 13.32
C GLY A 23 -52.79 34.29 13.13
N GLU A 24 -53.30 35.42 12.65
CA GLU A 24 -52.59 36.72 12.68
C GLU A 24 -52.50 37.17 14.14
N ASP A 25 -51.28 37.41 14.63
CA ASP A 25 -51.03 38.31 15.75
C ASP A 25 -49.72 39.06 15.48
N GLU A 26 -49.84 40.39 15.49
CA GLU A 26 -48.81 41.37 15.15
C GLU A 26 -47.84 41.51 16.34
N GLU A 27 -46.74 40.75 16.34
CA GLU A 27 -45.68 40.86 17.35
C GLU A 27 -44.81 42.11 17.12
N GLN A 28 -44.83 43.03 18.08
CA GLN A 28 -43.93 44.18 18.14
C GLN A 28 -42.45 43.74 18.24
N PRO A 29 -41.52 44.46 17.57
CA PRO A 29 -40.10 44.13 17.62
C PRO A 29 -39.52 44.45 19.01
N VAL A 30 -39.31 43.40 19.81
CA VAL A 30 -38.52 43.47 21.04
C VAL A 30 -37.05 43.64 20.65
N ALA A 31 -36.45 44.78 21.02
CA ALA A 31 -35.04 45.05 20.78
C ALA A 31 -34.18 43.93 21.41
N PRO A 32 -33.19 43.38 20.69
CA PRO A 32 -32.37 42.30 21.20
C PRO A 32 -31.59 42.77 22.45
N PRO A 33 -31.50 41.92 23.49
CA PRO A 33 -30.74 42.26 24.69
C PRO A 33 -29.27 42.50 24.31
N ALA A 34 -28.67 43.55 24.89
CA ALA A 34 -27.28 43.89 24.65
C ALA A 34 -26.36 42.70 24.99
N HIS A 35 -25.69 42.13 23.98
CA HIS A 35 -24.74 41.02 24.13
C HIS A 35 -23.39 41.45 24.75
N SER A 36 -23.41 42.32 25.76
CA SER A 36 -22.20 42.83 26.41
C SER A 36 -21.35 41.71 27.01
N ASP A 37 -21.99 40.70 27.58
CA ASP A 37 -21.30 39.68 28.38
C ASP A 37 -20.52 38.70 27.50
N LEU A 38 -21.04 38.38 26.32
CA LEU A 38 -20.36 37.52 25.36
C LEU A 38 -19.14 38.22 24.74
N PHE A 39 -19.26 39.52 24.49
CA PHE A 39 -18.16 40.33 23.96
C PHE A 39 -17.03 40.50 24.98
N ILE A 40 -17.39 40.71 26.26
CA ILE A 40 -16.42 40.79 27.35
C ILE A 40 -15.67 39.45 27.51
N LEU A 41 -16.39 38.32 27.46
CA LEU A 41 -15.77 36.99 27.54
C LEU A 41 -14.81 36.74 26.37
N TRP A 42 -15.20 37.12 25.16
CA TRP A 42 -14.37 36.96 23.96
C TRP A 42 -13.11 37.84 24.01
N ALA A 43 -13.26 39.10 24.44
CA ALA A 43 -12.13 40.00 24.65
C ALA A 43 -11.16 39.50 25.73
N LEU A 44 -11.68 38.96 26.84
CA LEU A 44 -10.86 38.33 27.89
C LEU A 44 -10.07 37.13 27.37
N CYS A 45 -10.68 36.26 26.57
CA CYS A 45 -9.98 35.13 25.95
C CYS A 45 -8.83 35.57 25.05
N ILE A 46 -9.02 36.63 24.24
CA ILE A 46 -7.97 37.16 23.37
C ILE A 46 -6.83 37.78 24.19
N VAL A 47 -7.15 38.53 25.24
CA VAL A 47 -6.14 39.12 26.12
C VAL A 47 -5.34 38.04 26.84
N VAL A 48 -5.98 36.97 27.34
CA VAL A 48 -5.29 35.85 27.98
C VAL A 48 -4.39 35.11 27.00
N LEU A 49 -4.85 34.86 25.76
CA LEU A 49 -4.02 34.25 24.71
C LEU A 49 -2.81 35.14 24.36
N ALA A 50 -3.00 36.45 24.23
CA ALA A 50 -1.95 37.38 23.86
C ALA A 50 -0.92 37.60 24.98
N VAL A 51 -1.37 37.68 26.25
CA VAL A 51 -0.51 38.02 27.40
C VAL A 51 0.12 36.77 28.03
N VAL A 52 -0.56 35.63 28.00
CA VAL A 52 -0.07 34.39 28.64
C VAL A 52 0.35 33.37 27.58
N GLY A 53 -0.54 33.04 26.64
CA GLY A 53 -0.29 31.98 25.66
C GLY A 53 0.96 32.23 24.79
N ILE A 54 1.06 33.42 24.19
CA ILE A 54 2.16 33.76 23.28
C ILE A 54 3.50 33.85 24.02
N PRO A 55 3.65 34.57 25.15
CA PRO A 55 4.93 34.67 25.84
C PRO A 55 5.40 33.34 26.43
N THR A 56 4.50 32.52 26.98
CA THR A 56 4.86 31.20 27.51
C THR A 56 5.31 30.24 26.40
N GLY A 57 4.62 30.27 25.24
CA GLY A 57 5.03 29.50 24.07
C GLY A 57 6.41 29.91 23.53
N LEU A 58 6.68 31.22 23.46
CA LEU A 58 7.99 31.75 23.05
C LEU A 58 9.09 31.39 24.04
N LEU A 59 8.81 31.40 25.35
CA LEU A 59 9.76 30.96 26.38
C LEU A 59 10.09 29.47 26.26
N ALA A 60 9.09 28.62 26.01
CA ALA A 60 9.27 27.19 25.81
C ALA A 60 10.16 26.90 24.57
N VAL A 61 9.90 27.59 23.45
CA VAL A 61 10.74 27.48 22.23
C VAL A 61 12.17 27.96 22.49
N ARG A 62 12.34 29.05 23.25
CA ARG A 62 13.67 29.55 23.62
C ARG A 62 14.43 28.56 24.50
N ASN A 63 13.78 27.93 25.47
CA ASN A 63 14.40 26.93 26.33
C ASN A 63 14.79 25.66 25.55
N MET A 64 13.91 25.18 24.65
CA MET A 64 14.23 24.06 23.77
C MET A 64 15.43 24.36 22.83
N ARG A 65 15.60 25.62 22.39
CA ARG A 65 16.78 26.03 21.63
C ARG A 65 18.03 26.16 22.49
N ALA A 66 17.91 26.59 23.74
CA ALA A 66 19.04 26.68 24.67
C ALA A 66 19.60 25.29 25.01
N ASP A 67 18.74 24.28 25.22
CA ASP A 67 19.16 22.90 25.48
C ASP A 67 19.86 22.25 24.27
N ARG A 68 19.45 22.59 23.05
CA ARG A 68 20.14 22.16 21.82
C ARG A 68 21.55 22.74 21.68
N ASN A 69 21.82 23.91 22.24
CA ASN A 69 23.15 24.53 22.17
C ASN A 69 24.10 24.05 23.29
N LEU A 70 23.58 23.42 24.35
CA LEU A 70 24.41 22.84 25.43
C LEU A 70 24.98 21.45 25.09
N THR A 71 24.50 20.80 24.02
CA THR A 71 24.96 19.46 23.59
C THR A 71 26.10 19.46 22.56
N VAL A 72 26.60 20.63 22.15
CA VAL A 72 27.82 20.73 21.33
C VAL A 72 29.03 21.08 22.22
N ARG A 73 29.45 20.15 23.08
CA ARG A 73 30.80 20.17 23.67
C ARG A 73 31.64 19.06 23.03
N LYS A 74 32.85 19.44 22.62
CA LYS A 74 33.88 18.60 21.97
C LYS A 74 34.02 17.23 22.67
N PRO A 75 34.29 16.15 21.92
CA PRO A 75 34.51 14.83 22.51
C PRO A 75 35.80 14.86 23.35
N LEU A 76 35.68 14.53 24.64
CA LEU A 76 36.84 14.09 25.42
C LEU A 76 37.20 12.66 24.99
N PRO A 77 38.48 12.34 24.79
CA PRO A 77 38.91 10.99 24.47
C PRO A 77 38.88 10.12 25.73
N GLY A 78 38.11 9.03 25.71
CA GLY A 78 38.31 7.90 26.63
C GLY A 78 37.21 7.60 27.65
N ALA A 79 35.93 7.53 27.27
CA ALA A 79 34.90 6.91 28.11
C ALA A 79 34.12 5.82 27.34
N LEU A 80 34.21 4.59 27.85
CA LEU A 80 33.43 3.40 27.48
C LEU A 80 31.98 3.50 28.04
N PRO A 81 31.04 2.65 27.55
CA PRO A 81 29.65 3.05 27.31
C PRO A 81 28.73 2.86 28.52
N PHE A 82 27.73 3.74 28.61
CA PHE A 82 26.60 3.60 29.52
C PHE A 82 25.51 2.75 28.86
N GLN A 83 25.45 1.47 29.23
CA GLN A 83 24.25 0.64 29.18
C GLN A 83 23.41 0.92 30.43
N ASP A 84 22.12 1.21 30.26
CA ASP A 84 21.06 0.72 31.16
C ASP A 84 19.69 0.83 30.44
N ARG A 85 19.14 -0.32 30.04
CA ARG A 85 17.98 -1.02 30.64
C ARG A 85 16.60 -0.45 30.26
N TYR A 86 16.15 -0.83 29.07
CA TYR A 86 14.76 -1.28 28.87
C TYR A 86 14.82 -2.76 28.48
N VAL A 87 14.33 -3.64 29.37
CA VAL A 87 14.20 -5.07 29.09
C VAL A 87 12.91 -5.27 28.31
N ALA A 88 13.01 -5.24 26.97
CA ALA A 88 12.00 -5.83 26.10
C ALA A 88 12.09 -7.37 26.19
N PRO A 89 10.98 -8.11 26.13
CA PRO A 89 11.03 -9.57 26.12
C PRO A 89 11.83 -10.06 24.91
N ALA A 90 12.68 -11.06 25.15
CA ALA A 90 13.70 -11.57 24.24
C ALA A 90 13.17 -11.84 22.82
N GLN A 91 13.40 -10.90 21.90
CA GLN A 91 13.48 -11.19 20.48
C GLN A 91 14.86 -11.75 20.20
N LEU A 92 14.91 -12.97 19.64
CA LEU A 92 16.11 -13.52 19.01
C LEU A 92 16.62 -12.49 17.97
N ARG A 93 17.67 -11.74 18.32
CA ARG A 93 18.45 -10.98 17.34
C ARG A 93 19.33 -11.96 16.58
N CYS A 94 18.96 -12.23 15.33
CA CYS A 94 19.94 -12.65 14.34
C CYS A 94 20.58 -11.37 13.79
N ASP A 95 21.63 -10.88 14.46
CA ASP A 95 22.49 -9.84 13.90
C ASP A 95 23.30 -10.47 12.76
N LEU A 96 22.77 -10.38 11.53
CA LEU A 96 23.58 -10.55 10.32
C LEU A 96 24.22 -9.19 10.00
N PRO A 97 25.50 -9.16 9.58
CA PRO A 97 26.17 -7.91 9.19
C PRO A 97 25.41 -7.19 8.05
N ASP A 98 25.52 -5.86 7.97
CA ASP A 98 24.79 -4.98 7.04
C ASP A 98 25.13 -5.16 5.54
N GLU A 99 26.07 -6.04 5.18
CA GLU A 99 26.52 -6.25 3.79
C GLU A 99 25.48 -6.82 2.77
N PRO A 100 24.49 -7.68 3.12
CA PRO A 100 23.64 -8.33 2.12
C PRO A 100 22.59 -7.39 1.49
N ALA A 101 22.31 -6.23 2.12
CA ALA A 101 21.38 -5.24 1.56
C ALA A 101 21.94 -4.56 0.31
N ASN A 102 23.23 -4.17 0.34
CA ASN A 102 23.89 -3.53 -0.79
C ASN A 102 24.07 -4.50 -1.96
N LEU A 103 24.38 -5.78 -1.68
CA LEU A 103 24.55 -6.79 -2.73
C LEU A 103 23.28 -6.99 -3.57
N THR A 104 22.11 -7.11 -2.93
CA THR A 104 20.82 -7.26 -3.65
C THR A 104 20.57 -6.07 -4.58
N PHE A 105 20.93 -4.89 -4.10
CA PHE A 105 20.73 -3.64 -4.81
C PHE A 105 21.70 -3.46 -6.00
N ASP A 106 22.99 -3.75 -5.78
CA ASP A 106 24.00 -3.74 -6.83
C ASP A 106 23.68 -4.78 -7.92
N LEU A 107 23.11 -5.93 -7.54
CA LEU A 107 22.61 -6.91 -8.49
C LEU A 107 21.44 -6.33 -9.31
N PHE A 108 20.47 -5.63 -8.72
CA PHE A 108 19.43 -4.95 -9.50
C PHE A 108 20.00 -3.95 -10.50
N LYS A 109 20.99 -3.15 -10.09
CA LYS A 109 21.69 -2.22 -11.00
C LYS A 109 22.42 -2.98 -12.12
N GLN A 110 23.09 -4.08 -11.80
CA GLN A 110 23.82 -4.89 -12.77
C GLN A 110 22.88 -5.55 -13.80
N TYR A 111 21.79 -6.16 -13.34
CA TYR A 111 20.82 -6.83 -14.23
C TYR A 111 20.01 -5.82 -15.06
N ASN A 112 19.65 -4.67 -14.50
CA ASN A 112 19.02 -3.60 -15.25
C ASN A 112 19.99 -3.01 -16.30
N GLY A 113 21.25 -2.80 -15.94
CA GLY A 113 22.30 -2.35 -16.86
C GLY A 113 22.59 -3.35 -17.98
N ALA A 114 22.57 -4.66 -17.71
CA ALA A 114 22.75 -5.71 -18.71
C ALA A 114 21.57 -5.80 -19.68
N ALA A 115 20.34 -5.57 -19.22
CA ALA A 115 19.15 -5.48 -20.08
C ALA A 115 19.17 -4.24 -20.99
N VAL A 116 19.71 -3.12 -20.50
CA VAL A 116 19.82 -1.84 -21.23
C VAL A 116 21.05 -1.80 -22.16
N GLY A 117 22.09 -2.59 -21.87
CA GLY A 117 23.40 -2.58 -22.54
C GLY A 117 23.45 -3.03 -24.00
N ARG A 118 22.33 -3.33 -24.66
CA ARG A 118 22.26 -3.58 -26.12
C ARG A 118 21.45 -2.57 -26.93
N GLY A 119 20.93 -1.51 -26.30
CA GLY A 119 20.30 -0.39 -27.01
C GLY A 119 20.15 0.82 -26.09
N GLY A 120 20.84 1.91 -26.41
CA GLY A 120 21.02 3.11 -25.58
C GLY A 120 19.82 3.49 -24.68
N GLY A 121 20.09 3.49 -23.38
CA GLY A 121 19.15 3.85 -22.32
C GLY A 121 18.75 5.32 -22.34
N GLY A 122 17.64 5.60 -23.00
CA GLY A 122 16.60 6.42 -22.38
C GLY A 122 15.56 5.48 -21.80
N ILE A 123 14.94 5.83 -20.67
CA ILE A 123 13.61 5.30 -20.36
C ILE A 123 12.79 5.60 -21.62
N ALA A 124 12.48 4.58 -22.42
CA ALA A 124 11.66 4.73 -23.61
C ALA A 124 10.23 5.04 -23.13
N VAL A 125 10.02 6.30 -22.76
CA VAL A 125 8.72 6.92 -22.60
C VAL A 125 8.14 7.00 -24.01
N ALA A 126 7.06 6.24 -24.21
CA ALA A 126 6.10 6.36 -25.31
C ALA A 126 6.65 6.18 -26.75
N GLY A 127 6.36 5.01 -27.33
CA GLY A 127 6.44 4.80 -28.78
C GLY A 127 5.79 3.50 -29.22
N SER A 128 5.93 2.41 -28.46
CA SER A 128 5.19 1.17 -28.71
C SER A 128 3.84 1.23 -27.99
N LYS A 129 2.82 1.74 -28.69
CA LYS A 129 1.43 1.87 -28.21
C LYS A 129 0.71 0.53 -27.99
N SER A 130 1.35 -0.62 -28.25
CA SER A 130 0.67 -1.92 -28.29
C SER A 130 1.13 -2.93 -27.23
N ALA A 131 2.07 -2.57 -26.34
CA ALA A 131 2.58 -3.52 -25.35
C ALA A 131 1.88 -3.34 -24.00
N THR A 132 1.10 -4.34 -23.59
CA THR A 132 0.57 -4.46 -22.23
C THR A 132 1.66 -4.35 -21.18
N GLN A 133 1.32 -3.63 -20.11
CA GLN A 133 2.23 -3.32 -19.02
C GLN A 133 2.02 -4.34 -17.90
N VAL A 134 2.99 -5.25 -17.74
CA VAL A 134 3.02 -6.17 -16.60
C VAL A 134 4.01 -5.64 -15.56
N PHE A 135 3.50 -5.34 -14.37
CA PHE A 135 4.26 -5.03 -13.19
C PHE A 135 4.54 -6.33 -12.44
N CYS A 136 5.79 -6.72 -12.28
CA CYS A 136 6.17 -7.88 -11.48
C CYS A 136 6.59 -7.41 -10.09
N TYR A 137 5.89 -7.89 -9.07
CA TYR A 137 6.22 -7.60 -7.69
C TYR A 137 7.26 -8.58 -7.16
N TYR A 138 8.43 -8.06 -6.81
CA TYR A 138 9.49 -8.80 -6.14
C TYR A 138 9.42 -8.56 -4.64
N ASN A 139 9.06 -9.59 -3.87
CA ASN A 139 8.99 -9.50 -2.43
C ASN A 139 10.33 -9.86 -1.77
N LYS A 140 11.15 -8.85 -1.47
CA LYS A 140 12.44 -9.04 -0.80
C LYS A 140 12.32 -9.67 0.59
N SER A 141 11.24 -9.39 1.33
CA SER A 141 11.06 -9.95 2.68
C SER A 141 10.85 -11.48 2.67
N ARG A 142 10.50 -12.03 1.51
CA ARG A 142 10.43 -13.48 1.24
C ARG A 142 11.68 -14.04 0.59
N VAL A 143 12.75 -13.24 0.45
CA VAL A 143 14.11 -13.72 0.19
C VAL A 143 14.64 -14.34 1.49
N SER A 144 13.96 -15.39 1.93
CA SER A 144 14.47 -16.35 2.89
C SER A 144 14.76 -17.61 2.10
N TRP A 145 15.74 -18.38 2.55
CA TRP A 145 15.77 -19.80 2.23
C TRP A 145 14.35 -20.33 2.52
N LEU A 146 13.57 -20.65 1.48
CA LEU A 146 12.35 -21.42 1.64
C LEU A 146 12.75 -22.62 2.50
N GLN A 147 12.23 -22.65 3.74
CA GLN A 147 12.72 -23.52 4.82
C GLN A 147 12.71 -24.97 4.32
N GLY A 148 13.89 -25.48 3.93
CA GLY A 148 14.00 -26.76 3.24
C GLY A 148 14.99 -26.80 2.07
N GLY A 149 15.54 -25.65 1.64
CA GLY A 149 16.69 -25.61 0.71
C GLY A 149 16.39 -25.99 -0.73
N LYS A 150 15.11 -25.94 -1.14
CA LYS A 150 14.74 -26.36 -2.50
C LYS A 150 14.91 -25.25 -3.54
N THR A 151 14.61 -23.99 -3.22
CA THR A 151 14.76 -22.90 -4.19
C THR A 151 15.08 -21.58 -3.50
N TRP A 152 16.08 -20.88 -4.03
CA TRP A 152 16.40 -19.50 -3.66
C TRP A 152 15.81 -18.59 -4.73
N PHE A 153 14.84 -17.76 -4.35
CA PHE A 153 14.31 -16.74 -5.26
C PHE A 153 14.99 -15.40 -5.00
N GLY A 154 15.98 -15.09 -5.82
CA GLY A 154 16.69 -13.82 -5.75
C GLY A 154 16.42 -12.92 -6.95
N VAL A 155 17.14 -11.80 -7.02
CA VAL A 155 17.03 -10.84 -8.13
C VAL A 155 17.28 -11.48 -9.49
N ALA A 156 18.23 -12.43 -9.54
CA ALA A 156 18.57 -13.17 -10.75
C ALA A 156 17.42 -14.08 -11.24
N SER A 157 16.50 -14.47 -10.35
CA SER A 157 15.34 -15.28 -10.67
C SER A 157 14.20 -14.47 -11.29
N ILE A 158 14.27 -13.13 -11.26
CA ILE A 158 13.21 -12.28 -11.82
C ILE A 158 13.21 -12.41 -13.35
N PRO A 159 12.08 -12.77 -13.97
CA PRO A 159 11.98 -12.90 -15.42
C PRO A 159 11.84 -11.52 -16.07
N PHE A 160 12.90 -10.70 -16.09
CA PHE A 160 12.89 -9.33 -16.60
C PHE A 160 12.38 -9.21 -18.05
N SER A 161 12.52 -10.25 -18.87
CA SER A 161 11.97 -10.27 -20.24
C SER A 161 10.44 -10.37 -20.30
N LEU A 162 9.81 -10.84 -19.23
CA LEU A 162 8.35 -10.98 -19.08
C LEU A 162 7.73 -9.78 -18.35
N CYS A 163 8.54 -8.97 -17.68
CA CYS A 163 8.09 -7.85 -16.84
C CYS A 163 8.38 -6.52 -17.53
N ARG A 164 7.37 -5.65 -17.64
CA ARG A 164 7.58 -4.27 -18.11
C ARG A 164 8.16 -3.39 -17.01
N TYR A 165 7.66 -3.57 -15.80
CA TYR A 165 8.15 -2.93 -14.59
C TYR A 165 8.39 -3.99 -13.52
N VAL A 166 9.37 -3.74 -12.66
CA VAL A 166 9.58 -4.54 -11.45
C VAL A 166 9.38 -3.63 -10.26
N ILE A 167 8.41 -3.98 -9.41
CA ILE A 167 8.21 -3.33 -8.13
C ILE A 167 9.01 -4.15 -7.12
N TYR A 168 10.10 -3.58 -6.65
CA TYR A 168 10.98 -4.19 -5.66
C TYR A 168 10.49 -3.77 -4.29
N GLY A 169 9.93 -4.64 -3.43
CA GLY A 169 9.34 -4.27 -2.12
C GLY A 169 9.36 -5.37 -1.05
N PRO A 170 9.00 -5.11 0.23
CA PRO A 170 8.64 -3.84 0.86
C PRO A 170 9.81 -3.03 1.42
N VAL A 171 9.51 -1.79 1.82
CA VAL A 171 10.40 -0.85 2.50
C VAL A 171 9.79 -0.34 3.75
N LYS A 172 10.61 -0.31 4.78
CA LYS A 172 10.27 0.36 6.01
C LYS A 172 10.56 1.84 5.89
N LEU A 173 9.58 2.59 6.36
CA LEU A 173 9.76 3.99 6.64
C LEU A 173 9.93 4.16 8.14
N ASP A 174 10.89 4.99 8.53
CA ASP A 174 11.01 5.42 9.91
C ASP A 174 9.93 6.47 10.20
N GLY A 175 8.92 6.07 10.99
CA GLY A 175 7.78 6.91 11.33
C GLY A 175 8.15 8.19 12.10
N TRP A 176 9.33 8.25 12.72
CA TRP A 176 9.78 9.42 13.49
C TRP A 176 10.48 10.46 12.62
N THR A 177 11.33 9.99 11.71
CA THR A 177 12.12 10.87 10.84
C THR A 177 11.45 11.11 9.49
N ALA A 178 10.39 10.36 9.17
CA ALA A 178 9.80 10.28 7.85
C ALA A 178 10.86 10.02 6.77
N ARG A 179 11.90 9.25 7.11
CA ARG A 179 12.92 8.83 6.16
C ARG A 179 12.69 7.41 5.70
N VAL A 180 12.95 7.20 4.42
CA VAL A 180 13.14 5.87 3.87
C VAL A 180 14.45 5.33 4.47
N THR A 181 14.35 4.33 5.34
CA THR A 181 15.54 3.72 5.95
C THR A 181 15.83 2.40 5.27
N PRO A 182 17.02 2.20 4.68
CA PRO A 182 17.46 0.88 4.29
C PRO A 182 17.58 0.06 5.57
N THR A 183 16.83 -1.03 5.68
CA THR A 183 17.20 -2.08 6.63
C THR A 183 18.19 -3.01 5.92
N ALA A 184 18.95 -3.79 6.70
CA ALA A 184 19.79 -4.88 6.18
C ALA A 184 19.03 -5.90 5.28
N ARG A 185 17.71 -5.73 5.10
CA ARG A 185 16.84 -6.61 4.31
C ARG A 185 15.78 -5.93 3.41
N ASP A 186 15.78 -4.61 3.16
CA ASP A 186 14.60 -3.97 2.47
C ASP A 186 14.91 -3.13 1.21
N ILE A 187 13.83 -2.67 0.52
CA ILE A 187 13.85 -1.87 -0.72
C ILE A 187 12.53 -1.99 -1.62
N ILE A 188 11.90 -0.96 -2.26
CA ILE A 188 10.48 -0.35 -2.40
C ILE A 188 9.10 -1.10 -2.53
N LEU A 189 8.41 -1.27 -1.39
CA LEU A 189 6.94 -1.14 -1.30
C LEU A 189 6.63 -0.46 0.04
N ILE A 190 6.03 0.72 -0.01
CA ILE A 190 5.75 1.49 1.21
C ILE A 190 4.43 1.02 1.84
N GLY A 191 4.40 -0.23 2.31
CA GLY A 191 3.18 -0.86 2.85
C GLY A 191 2.79 -0.40 4.26
N GLN A 192 3.66 0.35 4.95
CA GLN A 192 3.43 0.87 6.30
C GLN A 192 3.33 2.39 6.37
N LEU A 193 3.13 3.09 5.25
CA LEU A 193 2.96 4.54 5.32
C LEU A 193 1.68 4.94 6.08
N ALA A 194 0.66 4.10 5.99
CA ALA A 194 -0.71 4.57 6.09
C ALA A 194 -1.28 4.78 7.49
N SER A 195 -0.67 4.23 8.55
CA SER A 195 -1.12 4.53 9.92
C SER A 195 -0.12 5.44 10.63
N THR A 196 1.18 5.16 10.54
CA THR A 196 2.21 5.94 11.23
C THR A 196 2.50 7.26 10.53
N VAL A 197 2.72 7.31 9.22
CA VAL A 197 2.94 8.61 8.56
C VAL A 197 1.64 9.37 8.51
N ALA A 198 0.54 8.73 8.11
CA ALA A 198 -0.74 9.39 8.00
C ALA A 198 -1.16 10.12 9.28
N SER A 199 -1.03 9.48 10.46
CA SER A 199 -1.33 10.12 11.75
C SER A 199 -0.37 11.25 12.15
N PHE A 200 0.90 11.18 11.72
CA PHE A 200 1.91 12.19 12.01
C PHE A 200 1.93 13.34 10.99
N THR A 201 1.50 13.09 9.76
CA THR A 201 1.52 14.05 8.65
C THR A 201 0.17 14.68 8.38
N SER A 202 -0.94 14.08 8.83
CA SER A 202 -2.27 14.68 8.76
C SER A 202 -2.28 15.97 9.60
N GLY A 203 -1.95 17.10 8.95
CA GLY A 203 -1.81 18.42 9.59
C GLY A 203 -0.39 18.98 9.69
N ASN A 204 0.66 18.23 9.27
CA ASN A 204 2.04 18.70 9.29
C ASN A 204 2.62 18.80 7.86
N ILE A 205 2.25 19.87 7.16
CA ILE A 205 2.70 20.16 5.78
C ILE A 205 4.23 20.12 5.64
N PRO A 206 5.04 20.75 6.54
CA PRO A 206 6.49 20.66 6.46
C PRO A 206 7.03 19.23 6.47
N LEU A 207 6.42 18.34 7.26
CA LEU A 207 6.82 16.94 7.32
C LEU A 207 6.46 16.18 6.03
N LEU A 208 5.32 16.48 5.41
CA LEU A 208 4.94 15.91 4.10
C LEU A 208 5.92 16.32 3.01
N VAL A 209 6.27 17.60 2.93
CA VAL A 209 7.26 18.12 1.97
C VAL A 209 8.62 17.47 2.20
N TYR A 210 9.05 17.37 3.46
CA TYR A 210 10.28 16.70 3.82
C TYR A 210 10.27 15.23 3.40
N PHE A 211 9.16 14.53 3.64
CA PHE A 211 9.00 13.14 3.24
C PHE A 211 9.02 12.97 1.72
N ALA A 212 8.30 13.81 0.98
CA ALA A 212 8.32 13.81 -0.49
C ALA A 212 9.74 13.99 -1.04
N ALA A 213 10.50 14.95 -0.47
CA ALA A 213 11.88 15.20 -0.85
C ALA A 213 12.78 13.99 -0.56
N ASN A 214 12.66 13.39 0.63
CA ASN A 214 13.46 12.22 0.99
C ASN A 214 13.12 11.01 0.12
N LEU A 215 11.84 10.81 -0.21
CA LEU A 215 11.43 9.71 -1.08
C LEU A 215 11.98 9.89 -2.49
N LEU A 216 11.90 11.11 -3.06
CA LEU A 216 12.46 11.41 -4.38
C LEU A 216 13.99 11.27 -4.40
N GLU A 217 14.69 11.84 -3.41
CA GLU A 217 16.14 11.71 -3.26
C GLU A 217 16.56 10.24 -3.20
N TRP A 218 15.89 9.47 -2.36
CA TRP A 218 16.17 8.05 -2.18
C TRP A 218 15.94 7.27 -3.49
N THR A 219 14.81 7.50 -4.18
CA THR A 219 14.51 6.91 -5.50
C THR A 219 15.60 7.21 -6.52
N LEU A 220 16.08 8.46 -6.56
CA LEU A 220 17.11 8.91 -7.51
C LEU A 220 18.50 8.36 -7.20
N GLU A 221 18.95 8.44 -5.95
CA GLU A 221 20.23 7.91 -5.48
C GLU A 221 20.36 6.42 -5.85
N HIS A 222 19.24 5.72 -5.80
CA HIS A 222 19.19 4.30 -6.04
C HIS A 222 18.86 3.92 -7.50
N GLY A 223 18.64 4.89 -8.39
CA GLY A 223 18.38 4.65 -9.81
C GLY A 223 17.02 4.02 -10.11
N PHE A 224 16.04 4.19 -9.22
CA PHE A 224 14.66 3.78 -9.48
C PHE A 224 13.94 4.80 -10.37
N ALA A 225 13.05 4.31 -11.24
CA ALA A 225 12.27 5.16 -12.13
C ALA A 225 11.03 5.78 -11.47
N GLY A 226 10.70 5.36 -10.24
CA GLY A 226 9.41 5.67 -9.65
C GLY A 226 9.23 5.22 -8.21
N VAL A 227 8.02 5.45 -7.71
CA VAL A 227 7.56 5.09 -6.38
C VAL A 227 6.23 4.34 -6.48
N HIS A 228 6.11 3.26 -5.72
CA HIS A 228 4.82 2.59 -5.49
C HIS A 228 4.41 2.82 -4.04
N LEU A 229 3.25 3.47 -3.87
CA LEU A 229 2.66 3.76 -2.57
C LEU A 229 1.59 2.71 -2.27
N ASP A 230 1.88 1.78 -1.35
CA ASP A 230 0.88 0.83 -0.83
C ASP A 230 0.20 1.42 0.42
N TRP A 231 -0.67 2.40 0.21
CA TRP A 231 -1.34 3.13 1.29
C TRP A 231 -2.64 2.42 1.72
N ARG A 232 -2.58 1.64 2.80
CA ARG A 232 -3.72 0.87 3.31
C ARG A 232 -4.62 1.67 4.25
N GLY A 233 -5.93 1.53 4.15
CA GLY A 233 -6.87 2.13 5.11
C GLY A 233 -7.17 3.60 4.89
N LEU A 234 -7.18 4.06 3.63
CA LEU A 234 -7.73 5.37 3.26
C LEU A 234 -9.25 5.45 3.48
N ASP A 235 -9.95 4.31 3.40
CA ASP A 235 -11.40 4.18 3.49
C ASP A 235 -11.88 3.43 4.74
N SER A 236 -10.97 2.76 5.45
CA SER A 236 -11.36 1.83 6.51
C SER A 236 -11.69 2.61 7.77
N ARG A 237 -12.96 2.56 8.20
CA ARG A 237 -13.41 3.15 9.47
C ARG A 237 -12.64 2.64 10.70
N LEU A 238 -11.91 1.52 10.55
CA LEU A 238 -11.18 0.87 11.64
C LEU A 238 -9.77 1.44 11.83
N CYS A 239 -9.12 1.94 10.78
CA CYS A 239 -7.72 2.39 10.86
C CYS A 239 -7.41 3.69 10.11
N GLY A 240 -8.33 4.17 9.25
CA GLY A 240 -8.20 5.44 8.54
C GLY A 240 -8.61 6.62 9.42
N LEU A 241 -7.76 7.65 9.47
CA LEU A 241 -8.11 8.94 10.06
C LEU A 241 -8.76 9.83 9.00
N PRO A 242 -9.75 10.66 9.37
CA PRO A 242 -10.26 11.71 8.48
C PRO A 242 -9.10 12.59 7.98
N GLY A 243 -9.03 12.81 6.67
CA GLY A 243 -7.98 13.62 6.03
C GLY A 243 -6.75 12.84 5.55
N ASN A 244 -6.70 11.51 5.71
CA ASN A 244 -5.64 10.68 5.13
C ASN A 244 -5.58 10.78 3.60
N ASP A 245 -6.75 10.92 2.96
CA ASP A 245 -6.91 11.19 1.53
C ASP A 245 -6.28 12.53 1.11
N ILE A 246 -6.56 13.59 1.86
CA ILE A 246 -5.97 14.92 1.63
C ILE A 246 -4.44 14.87 1.83
N ALA A 247 -3.96 14.16 2.86
CA ALA A 247 -2.52 14.00 3.10
C ALA A 247 -1.83 13.23 1.98
N LEU A 248 -2.45 12.17 1.47
CA LEU A 248 -1.95 11.42 0.31
C LEU A 248 -1.92 12.31 -0.93
N GLN A 249 -2.99 13.07 -1.21
CA GLN A 249 -3.03 13.98 -2.35
C GLN A 249 -1.93 15.04 -2.25
N ALA A 250 -1.74 15.64 -1.08
CA ALA A 250 -0.69 16.63 -0.83
C ALA A 250 0.71 16.02 -1.03
N LEU A 251 0.96 14.81 -0.50
CA LEU A 251 2.22 14.09 -0.74
C LEU A 251 2.48 13.89 -2.24
N LEU A 252 1.47 13.45 -2.99
CA LEU A 252 1.58 13.21 -4.43
C LEU A 252 1.84 14.50 -5.21
N GLN A 253 1.16 15.60 -4.85
CA GLN A 253 1.40 16.92 -5.43
C GLN A 253 2.85 17.37 -5.20
N GLU A 254 3.36 17.24 -3.98
CA GLU A 254 4.73 17.60 -3.64
C GLU A 254 5.76 16.72 -4.37
N LEU A 255 5.51 15.40 -4.47
CA LEU A 255 6.37 14.49 -5.23
C LEU A 255 6.45 14.90 -6.71
N ARG A 256 5.32 15.20 -7.35
CA ARG A 256 5.29 15.67 -8.75
C ARG A 256 5.94 17.03 -8.90
N HIS A 257 5.70 17.94 -7.97
CA HIS A 257 6.32 19.27 -7.96
C HIS A 257 7.85 19.17 -7.89
N LEU A 258 8.38 18.41 -6.92
CA LEU A 258 9.81 18.19 -6.74
C LEU A 258 10.43 17.46 -7.93
N ALA A 259 9.77 16.44 -8.49
CA ALA A 259 10.25 15.76 -9.69
C ALA A 259 10.35 16.71 -10.90
N LYS A 260 9.34 17.57 -11.10
CA LYS A 260 9.33 18.60 -12.16
C LYS A 260 10.45 19.63 -11.97
N LEU A 261 10.66 20.12 -10.74
CA LEU A 261 11.75 21.06 -10.42
C LEU A 261 13.13 20.46 -10.73
N ASN A 262 13.31 19.18 -10.43
CA ASN A 262 14.56 18.46 -10.68
C ASN A 262 14.68 17.91 -12.11
N ARG A 263 13.65 18.11 -12.96
CA ARG A 263 13.56 17.57 -14.34
C ARG A 263 13.74 16.05 -14.40
N VAL A 264 13.20 15.36 -13.41
CA VAL A 264 13.26 13.90 -13.28
C VAL A 264 11.91 13.33 -13.73
N PRO A 265 11.89 12.38 -14.68
CA PRO A 265 10.69 11.59 -14.92
C PRO A 265 10.45 10.69 -13.70
N LEU A 266 9.30 10.86 -13.03
CA LEU A 266 8.92 10.06 -11.88
C LEU A 266 7.66 9.27 -12.22
N VAL A 267 7.75 7.94 -12.18
CA VAL A 267 6.58 7.07 -12.24
C VAL A 267 5.96 6.94 -10.84
N VAL A 268 4.65 7.13 -10.72
CA VAL A 268 3.92 6.99 -9.47
C VAL A 268 2.83 5.94 -9.61
N ALA A 269 2.95 4.86 -8.84
CA ALA A 269 1.92 3.84 -8.72
C ALA A 269 1.27 3.90 -7.33
N LEU A 270 -0.04 3.65 -7.26
CA LEU A 270 -0.82 3.66 -6.02
C LEU A 270 -1.61 2.36 -5.89
N SER A 271 -1.53 1.68 -4.74
CA SER A 271 -2.43 0.57 -4.45
C SER A 271 -3.87 1.07 -4.26
N ALA A 272 -4.80 0.45 -4.98
CA ALA A 272 -6.16 0.89 -5.11
C ALA A 272 -7.17 0.03 -4.32
N SER A 273 -6.81 -0.38 -3.10
CA SER A 273 -7.76 -1.08 -2.21
C SER A 273 -8.89 -0.17 -1.70
N ALA A 274 -8.70 1.16 -1.76
CA ALA A 274 -9.46 2.12 -0.99
C ALA A 274 -9.46 3.54 -1.61
N VAL A 275 -9.42 3.66 -2.94
CA VAL A 275 -9.02 4.91 -3.61
C VAL A 275 -9.93 6.09 -3.23
N PRO A 276 -9.42 7.11 -2.52
CA PRO A 276 -10.00 8.45 -2.58
C PRO A 276 -9.73 9.02 -3.97
N ALA A 277 -10.62 9.87 -4.50
CA ALA A 277 -10.47 10.48 -5.81
C ALA A 277 -9.20 11.35 -5.89
N VAL A 278 -8.05 10.73 -6.15
CA VAL A 278 -6.80 11.42 -6.43
C VAL A 278 -6.83 11.81 -7.91
N PRO A 279 -6.53 13.07 -8.25
CA PRO A 279 -6.43 13.52 -9.63
C PRO A 279 -5.51 12.66 -10.49
N GLY A 280 -5.96 12.37 -11.71
CA GLY A 280 -5.25 11.52 -12.67
C GLY A 280 -3.86 11.98 -13.08
N ASP A 281 -3.57 13.28 -13.01
CA ASP A 281 -2.27 13.85 -13.33
C ASP A 281 -1.20 13.58 -12.25
N LEU A 282 -1.63 13.14 -11.07
CA LEU A 282 -0.73 12.83 -9.95
C LEU A 282 -0.29 11.37 -9.91
N VAL A 283 -1.03 10.45 -10.52
CA VAL A 283 -0.81 9.00 -10.44
C VAL A 283 -0.73 8.41 -11.85
N ASP A 284 0.37 7.73 -12.16
CA ASP A 284 0.53 7.07 -13.47
C ASP A 284 -0.17 5.70 -13.49
N PHE A 285 -0.19 4.99 -12.36
CA PHE A 285 -0.79 3.66 -12.25
C PHE A 285 -1.58 3.45 -10.95
N TYR A 286 -2.80 2.94 -11.04
CA TYR A 286 -3.57 2.40 -9.93
C TYR A 286 -3.50 0.87 -9.96
N LEU A 287 -2.83 0.29 -8.98
CA LEU A 287 -2.68 -1.15 -8.85
C LEU A 287 -3.81 -1.68 -7.97
N LEU A 288 -4.81 -2.32 -8.58
CA LEU A 288 -6.01 -2.79 -7.89
C LEU A 288 -5.66 -3.98 -6.99
N ASP A 289 -5.73 -3.81 -5.67
CA ASP A 289 -5.57 -4.89 -4.68
C ASP A 289 -6.81 -5.81 -4.62
N GLY A 290 -7.49 -5.99 -5.76
CA GLY A 290 -8.76 -6.71 -5.89
C GLY A 290 -8.60 -8.23 -5.87
N ASP A 291 -7.42 -8.75 -6.18
CA ASP A 291 -7.12 -10.17 -6.11
C ASP A 291 -6.33 -10.49 -4.85
N GLN A 292 -6.97 -10.28 -3.69
CA GLN A 292 -6.50 -10.91 -2.47
C GLN A 292 -6.74 -12.41 -2.58
N ARG A 293 -5.82 -13.07 -3.29
CA ARG A 293 -5.55 -14.49 -3.15
C ARG A 293 -6.77 -15.33 -3.53
N CYS A 294 -7.12 -15.35 -4.80
CA CYS A 294 -8.22 -16.17 -5.30
C CYS A 294 -9.64 -15.73 -4.88
N ALA A 295 -9.78 -14.59 -4.22
CA ALA A 295 -11.05 -13.90 -4.17
C ALA A 295 -11.30 -13.27 -5.55
N GLU A 296 -12.38 -13.66 -6.22
CA GLU A 296 -12.90 -12.86 -7.32
C GLU A 296 -13.19 -11.48 -6.76
N PRO A 297 -12.59 -10.40 -7.29
CA PRO A 297 -13.03 -9.08 -6.92
C PRO A 297 -14.51 -8.98 -7.26
N ASP A 298 -15.28 -8.48 -6.29
CA ASP A 298 -16.69 -8.20 -6.49
C ASP A 298 -16.85 -7.31 -7.73
N GLU A 299 -17.54 -7.80 -8.76
CA GLU A 299 -17.80 -7.05 -9.99
C GLU A 299 -18.38 -5.66 -9.65
N ALA A 300 -19.25 -5.58 -8.64
CA ALA A 300 -19.81 -4.32 -8.18
C ALA A 300 -18.76 -3.41 -7.52
N GLY A 301 -17.80 -3.98 -6.81
CA GLY A 301 -16.65 -3.28 -6.22
C GLY A 301 -15.73 -2.70 -7.29
N LEU A 302 -15.43 -3.48 -8.33
CA LEU A 302 -14.64 -3.03 -9.47
C LEU A 302 -15.36 -1.92 -10.24
N ASP A 303 -16.63 -2.12 -10.59
CA ASP A 303 -17.42 -1.10 -11.29
C ASP A 303 -17.49 0.22 -10.50
N SER A 304 -17.66 0.13 -9.19
CA SER A 304 -17.63 1.28 -8.29
C SER A 304 -16.28 2.00 -8.31
N LEU A 305 -15.18 1.25 -8.27
CA LEU A 305 -13.83 1.78 -8.32
C LEU A 305 -13.52 2.42 -9.67
N TYR A 306 -13.86 1.76 -10.78
CA TYR A 306 -13.72 2.31 -12.12
C TYR A 306 -14.50 3.61 -12.29
N ARG A 307 -15.73 3.66 -11.79
CA ARG A 307 -16.55 4.87 -11.84
C ARG A 307 -15.89 6.03 -11.10
N LYS A 308 -15.38 5.78 -9.88
CA LYS A 308 -14.65 6.79 -9.09
C LYS A 308 -13.38 7.28 -9.79
N LEU A 309 -12.61 6.37 -10.39
CA LEU A 309 -11.39 6.71 -11.11
C LEU A 309 -11.71 7.52 -12.38
N ARG A 310 -12.79 7.18 -13.08
CA ARG A 310 -13.26 7.96 -14.23
C ARG A 310 -13.72 9.36 -13.82
N GLU A 311 -14.40 9.48 -12.68
CA GLU A 311 -14.84 10.76 -12.12
C GLU A 311 -13.64 11.64 -11.67
N SER A 312 -12.52 11.04 -11.27
CA SER A 312 -11.31 11.78 -10.87
C SER A 312 -10.43 12.23 -12.04
N GLU A 313 -10.96 12.14 -13.28
CA GLU A 313 -10.21 12.35 -14.52
C GLU A 313 -8.93 11.51 -14.61
N ALA A 314 -8.89 10.37 -13.89
CA ALA A 314 -7.79 9.43 -14.05
C ALA A 314 -7.81 8.92 -15.49
N SER A 315 -6.66 9.07 -16.17
CA SER A 315 -6.52 8.44 -17.47
C SER A 315 -6.69 6.93 -17.28
N VAL A 316 -7.65 6.33 -17.99
CA VAL A 316 -8.03 4.93 -17.77
C VAL A 316 -6.85 3.96 -17.99
N TYR A 317 -5.88 4.38 -18.80
CA TYR A 317 -4.56 3.76 -19.01
C TYR A 317 -3.78 3.41 -17.73
N SER A 318 -4.16 3.97 -16.59
CA SER A 318 -3.48 3.80 -15.31
C SER A 318 -3.91 2.54 -14.54
N ILE A 319 -5.01 1.87 -14.88
CA ILE A 319 -5.58 0.85 -13.99
C ILE A 319 -5.02 -0.55 -14.27
N CYS A 320 -4.35 -1.13 -13.28
CA CYS A 320 -3.72 -2.44 -13.34
C CYS A 320 -4.43 -3.44 -12.42
N TRP A 321 -4.93 -4.54 -12.98
CA TRP A 321 -5.54 -5.61 -12.19
C TRP A 321 -4.48 -6.51 -11.57
N THR A 322 -4.74 -7.09 -10.40
CA THR A 322 -3.77 -7.94 -9.71
C THR A 322 -3.96 -9.41 -10.03
N VAL A 323 -2.85 -10.13 -10.16
CA VAL A 323 -2.76 -11.59 -10.22
C VAL A 323 -1.76 -12.04 -9.17
N SER A 324 -2.19 -12.81 -8.17
CA SER A 324 -1.27 -13.48 -7.26
C SER A 324 -0.93 -14.89 -7.74
N ALA A 325 0.36 -15.24 -7.70
CA ALA A 325 0.81 -16.60 -7.92
C ALA A 325 0.81 -17.48 -6.66
N ALA A 326 0.52 -16.90 -5.49
CA ALA A 326 0.56 -17.62 -4.23
C ALA A 326 -0.55 -18.68 -4.15
N VAL A 327 -0.21 -19.82 -3.55
CA VAL A 327 -1.20 -20.81 -3.12
C VAL A 327 -1.57 -20.51 -1.68
N GLU A 328 -2.84 -20.27 -1.43
CA GLU A 328 -3.35 -20.12 -0.08
C GLU A 328 -3.53 -21.47 0.59
N LEU A 329 -3.07 -21.57 1.83
CA LEU A 329 -3.26 -22.72 2.69
C LEU A 329 -4.29 -22.41 3.78
N PHE A 330 -5.27 -23.30 3.94
CA PHE A 330 -6.29 -23.22 4.96
C PHE A 330 -6.33 -24.50 5.80
N GLU A 331 -6.28 -24.32 7.13
CA GLU A 331 -6.50 -25.39 8.08
C GLU A 331 -7.99 -25.50 8.43
N ARG A 332 -8.49 -26.74 8.47
CA ARG A 332 -9.84 -27.03 8.98
C ARG A 332 -9.82 -26.98 10.51
N ARG A 333 -10.41 -25.92 11.07
CA ARG A 333 -10.65 -25.81 12.51
C ARG A 333 -12.08 -26.25 12.81
N THR A 334 -12.23 -27.22 13.72
CA THR A 334 -13.55 -27.57 14.24
C THR A 334 -14.03 -26.45 15.16
N VAL A 335 -15.18 -25.85 14.85
CA VAL A 335 -15.83 -24.81 15.65
C VAL A 335 -17.20 -25.34 16.09
N GLY A 336 -17.30 -25.67 17.38
CA GLY A 336 -18.50 -26.29 17.96
C GLY A 336 -18.71 -27.75 17.54
N ILE A 337 -19.95 -28.24 17.68
CA ILE A 337 -20.30 -29.66 17.52
C ILE A 337 -20.44 -30.06 16.04
N LYS A 338 -20.68 -29.13 15.12
CA LYS A 338 -20.93 -29.42 13.69
C LYS A 338 -20.25 -28.49 12.68
N GLY A 339 -19.54 -27.45 13.12
CA GLY A 339 -18.92 -26.47 12.22
C GLY A 339 -17.47 -26.82 11.88
N HIS A 340 -17.12 -26.80 10.60
CA HIS A 340 -15.74 -26.64 10.18
C HIS A 340 -15.56 -25.22 9.66
N GLN A 341 -14.64 -24.48 10.25
CA GLN A 341 -14.21 -23.19 9.74
C GLN A 341 -12.84 -23.36 9.10
N LEU A 342 -12.69 -22.85 7.87
CA LEU A 342 -11.39 -22.72 7.24
C LEU A 342 -10.66 -21.53 7.88
N ARG A 343 -9.48 -21.78 8.43
CA ARG A 343 -8.59 -20.75 8.96
C ARG A 343 -7.39 -20.65 8.03
N PHE A 344 -7.15 -19.46 7.48
CA PHE A 344 -5.94 -19.19 6.72
C PHE A 344 -4.70 -19.49 7.59
N SER A 345 -3.83 -20.37 7.11
CA SER A 345 -2.61 -20.81 7.82
C SER A 345 -1.33 -20.31 7.17
N GLY A 346 -1.36 -19.96 5.88
CA GLY A 346 -0.19 -19.39 5.22
C GLY A 346 -0.28 -19.38 3.70
N LEU A 347 0.84 -19.06 3.07
CA LEU A 347 1.06 -19.17 1.63
C LEU A 347 2.11 -20.25 1.39
N VAL A 348 1.92 -21.05 0.34
CA VAL A 348 2.90 -22.05 -0.12
C VAL A 348 3.21 -21.80 -1.60
N PRO A 349 4.40 -22.18 -2.08
CA PRO A 349 4.73 -22.04 -3.49
C PRO A 349 3.95 -23.04 -4.34
N ARG A 350 3.72 -22.69 -5.61
CA ARG A 350 2.99 -23.51 -6.58
C ARG A 350 3.63 -24.89 -6.76
N SER A 351 4.95 -24.96 -6.70
CA SER A 351 5.70 -26.22 -6.79
C SER A 351 5.30 -27.27 -5.74
N GLU A 352 4.70 -26.86 -4.61
CA GLU A 352 4.20 -27.81 -3.61
C GLU A 352 2.84 -28.44 -3.96
N VAL A 353 2.14 -27.94 -4.98
CA VAL A 353 0.77 -28.36 -5.31
C VAL A 353 0.60 -28.83 -6.75
N CYS A 354 1.69 -29.11 -7.48
CA CYS A 354 1.65 -29.58 -8.88
C CYS A 354 0.71 -30.78 -9.08
N ASP A 355 0.76 -31.73 -8.15
CA ASP A 355 0.04 -33.01 -8.24
C ASP A 355 -1.30 -32.99 -7.51
N VAL A 356 -1.73 -31.86 -6.96
CA VAL A 356 -2.99 -31.79 -6.22
C VAL A 356 -4.16 -31.77 -7.22
N PRO A 357 -5.01 -32.81 -7.24
CA PRO A 357 -6.13 -32.85 -8.17
C PRO A 357 -7.06 -31.66 -7.90
N VAL A 358 -7.43 -30.97 -8.97
CA VAL A 358 -8.35 -29.83 -8.91
C VAL A 358 -9.76 -30.36 -8.74
N ASN A 359 -10.27 -30.30 -7.51
CA ASN A 359 -11.62 -30.75 -7.16
C ASN A 359 -12.60 -29.59 -7.33
N GLY A 360 -12.93 -29.32 -8.59
CA GLY A 360 -13.90 -28.30 -8.99
C GLY A 360 -13.24 -27.07 -9.62
N LYS A 361 -13.89 -26.55 -10.65
CA LYS A 361 -13.55 -25.28 -11.27
C LYS A 361 -14.51 -24.22 -10.71
N PHE A 362 -14.09 -23.47 -9.70
CA PHE A 362 -14.60 -22.11 -9.58
C PHE A 362 -13.99 -21.32 -10.74
N ARG A 363 -14.73 -20.39 -11.34
CA ARG A 363 -14.41 -19.81 -12.66
C ARG A 363 -12.94 -19.38 -12.80
N GLU A 364 -12.33 -18.88 -11.73
CA GLU A 364 -10.95 -18.39 -11.77
C GLU A 364 -9.98 -19.08 -10.79
N CYS A 365 -10.50 -19.84 -9.82
CA CYS A 365 -9.70 -20.46 -8.76
C CYS A 365 -9.97 -21.94 -8.56
N SER A 366 -8.88 -22.66 -8.39
CA SER A 366 -8.87 -24.09 -8.11
C SER A 366 -8.84 -24.31 -6.61
N VAL A 367 -9.68 -25.24 -6.15
CA VAL A 367 -9.69 -25.70 -4.76
C VAL A 367 -9.21 -27.14 -4.73
N GLY A 368 -8.27 -27.41 -3.84
CA GLY A 368 -7.69 -28.73 -3.66
C GLY A 368 -7.58 -29.11 -2.19
N GLU A 369 -7.25 -30.36 -1.94
CA GLU A 369 -6.86 -30.82 -0.61
C GLU A 369 -5.41 -31.30 -0.63
N LEU A 370 -4.57 -30.62 0.13
CA LEU A 370 -3.18 -31.00 0.32
C LEU A 370 -3.10 -32.03 1.46
N GLN A 371 -2.59 -33.21 1.15
CA GLN A 371 -2.37 -34.24 2.15
C GLN A 371 -1.23 -33.83 3.10
N PRO A 372 -1.35 -34.13 4.40
CA PRO A 372 -0.32 -33.79 5.38
C PRO A 372 0.98 -34.56 5.08
N ARG A 373 2.14 -33.88 5.21
CA ARG A 373 3.45 -34.53 5.10
C ARG A 373 3.73 -35.47 6.28
N GLU A 374 3.21 -35.14 7.45
CA GLU A 374 3.37 -35.93 8.67
C GLU A 374 2.22 -36.92 8.86
N LYS A 375 2.57 -38.14 9.29
CA LYS A 375 1.60 -39.19 9.59
C LYS A 375 0.70 -38.74 10.74
N GLY A 376 -0.59 -38.54 10.44
CA GLY A 376 -1.59 -38.08 11.41
C GLY A 376 -1.89 -36.59 11.37
N GLY A 377 -1.26 -35.81 10.48
CA GLY A 377 -1.67 -34.45 10.20
C GLY A 377 -3.10 -34.40 9.64
N LYS A 378 -3.74 -33.23 9.69
CA LYS A 378 -5.04 -33.02 9.04
C LYS A 378 -4.81 -32.54 7.60
N PRO A 379 -5.63 -32.96 6.62
CA PRO A 379 -5.56 -32.40 5.28
C PRO A 379 -5.83 -30.89 5.34
N ALA A 380 -5.04 -30.14 4.60
CA ALA A 380 -5.22 -28.71 4.43
C ALA A 380 -6.02 -28.45 3.15
N VAL A 381 -6.86 -27.43 3.16
CA VAL A 381 -7.54 -26.97 1.95
C VAL A 381 -6.65 -25.93 1.30
N ILE A 382 -6.41 -26.06 0.00
CA ILE A 382 -5.65 -25.07 -0.76
C ILE A 382 -6.55 -24.32 -1.74
N ARG A 383 -6.22 -23.05 -1.99
CA ARG A 383 -6.81 -22.25 -3.07
C ARG A 383 -5.71 -21.61 -3.89
N TYR A 384 -5.80 -21.72 -5.21
CA TYR A 384 -4.80 -21.16 -6.10
C TYR A 384 -5.34 -20.93 -7.51
N ARG A 385 -4.71 -20.02 -8.25
CA ARG A 385 -5.00 -19.81 -9.68
C ARG A 385 -4.26 -20.81 -10.54
N THR A 386 -4.89 -21.30 -11.59
CA THR A 386 -4.22 -22.08 -12.65
C THR A 386 -3.92 -21.16 -13.84
N ALA A 387 -3.05 -21.60 -14.75
CA ALA A 387 -2.82 -20.87 -16.00
C ALA A 387 -4.14 -20.62 -16.77
N ASP A 388 -5.00 -21.63 -16.84
CA ASP A 388 -6.35 -21.52 -17.41
C ASP A 388 -7.24 -20.55 -16.64
N GLY A 389 -7.12 -20.50 -15.31
CA GLY A 389 -7.83 -19.56 -14.45
C GLY A 389 -7.41 -18.12 -14.74
N VAL A 390 -6.11 -17.85 -14.81
CA VAL A 390 -5.56 -16.54 -15.20
C VAL A 390 -6.04 -16.13 -16.59
N ALA A 391 -6.04 -17.06 -17.55
CA ALA A 391 -6.54 -16.80 -18.89
C ALA A 391 -8.04 -16.44 -18.92
N GLN A 392 -8.84 -17.10 -18.08
CA GLN A 392 -10.25 -16.79 -17.92
C GLN A 392 -10.46 -15.41 -17.30
N SER A 393 -9.70 -15.06 -16.26
CA SER A 393 -9.72 -13.73 -15.65
C SER A 393 -9.37 -12.63 -16.63
N VAL A 394 -8.29 -12.81 -17.40
CA VAL A 394 -7.89 -11.87 -18.48
C VAL A 394 -9.05 -11.62 -19.44
N ARG A 395 -9.70 -12.67 -19.93
CA ARG A 395 -10.86 -12.56 -20.83
C ARG A 395 -12.07 -11.92 -20.16
N HIS A 396 -12.30 -12.23 -18.88
CA HIS A 396 -13.39 -11.67 -18.10
C HIS A 396 -13.19 -10.15 -17.96
N TYR A 397 -12.02 -9.70 -17.49
CA TYR A 397 -11.72 -8.28 -17.37
C TYR A 397 -11.73 -7.56 -18.71
N ALA A 398 -11.21 -8.19 -19.77
CA ALA A 398 -11.31 -7.63 -21.12
C ALA A 398 -12.76 -7.37 -21.54
N LYS A 399 -13.67 -8.29 -21.19
CA LYS A 399 -15.11 -8.11 -21.46
C LYS A 399 -15.70 -6.98 -20.63
N VAL A 400 -15.35 -6.89 -19.34
CA VAL A 400 -15.79 -5.80 -18.44
C VAL A 400 -15.30 -4.46 -18.99
N TRP A 401 -14.01 -4.35 -19.34
CA TRP A 401 -13.41 -3.16 -19.95
C TRP A 401 -14.08 -2.74 -21.26
N LYS A 402 -14.38 -3.71 -22.12
CA LYS A 402 -15.12 -3.45 -23.36
C LYS A 402 -16.53 -2.92 -23.09
N GLY A 403 -17.20 -3.42 -22.05
CA GLY A 403 -18.51 -2.94 -21.60
C GLY A 403 -18.46 -1.49 -21.08
N LEU A 404 -17.33 -1.09 -20.50
CA LEU A 404 -17.07 0.27 -20.00
C LEU A 404 -16.61 1.26 -21.09
N ASP A 405 -16.56 0.81 -22.36
CA ASP A 405 -16.14 1.59 -23.53
C ASP A 405 -14.68 2.06 -23.51
N LEU A 406 -13.80 1.28 -22.88
CA LEU A 406 -12.37 1.60 -22.71
C LEU A 406 -11.52 1.08 -23.89
N ARG A 407 -12.01 1.30 -25.12
CA ARG A 407 -11.68 0.52 -26.33
C ARG A 407 -10.24 0.57 -26.85
N GLU A 408 -9.36 1.42 -26.32
CA GLU A 408 -8.01 1.61 -26.87
C GLU A 408 -6.89 1.39 -25.86
N ASP A 409 -7.21 0.92 -24.65
CA ASP A 409 -6.25 0.99 -23.56
C ASP A 409 -5.53 -0.37 -23.39
N PRO A 410 -4.18 -0.39 -23.38
CA PRO A 410 -3.45 -1.61 -23.12
C PRO A 410 -3.81 -2.09 -21.72
N MET A 411 -4.29 -3.33 -21.63
CA MET A 411 -4.48 -3.99 -20.33
C MET A 411 -3.20 -3.87 -19.52
N CYS A 412 -3.31 -3.46 -18.26
CA CYS A 412 -2.20 -3.43 -17.31
C CYS A 412 -2.42 -4.48 -16.22
N ALA A 413 -1.38 -5.19 -15.78
CA ALA A 413 -1.50 -6.20 -14.73
C ALA A 413 -0.40 -6.04 -13.68
N LEU A 414 -0.73 -6.20 -12.40
CA LEU A 414 0.18 -6.38 -11.30
C LEU A 414 0.29 -7.88 -10.98
N TYR A 415 1.44 -8.47 -11.30
CA TYR A 415 1.79 -9.82 -10.96
C TYR A 415 2.44 -9.88 -9.57
N LEU A 416 1.70 -10.37 -8.58
CA LEU A 416 2.12 -10.55 -7.20
C LEU A 416 2.69 -11.95 -6.96
N ASP A 417 3.57 -12.02 -5.96
CA ASP A 417 4.06 -13.27 -5.41
C ASP A 417 4.77 -14.17 -6.42
N GLY A 418 5.53 -13.58 -7.36
CA GLY A 418 6.26 -14.34 -8.36
C GLY A 418 7.29 -15.33 -7.79
N ASP A 419 7.73 -15.13 -6.55
CA ASP A 419 8.56 -16.07 -5.78
C ASP A 419 7.81 -17.34 -5.36
N LEU A 420 6.47 -17.32 -5.36
CA LEU A 420 5.58 -18.42 -5.04
C LEU A 420 4.91 -19.05 -6.27
N ASP A 421 5.27 -18.61 -7.48
CA ASP A 421 4.89 -19.33 -8.69
C ASP A 421 5.73 -20.62 -8.80
N ASP A 422 6.16 -20.95 -10.01
CA ASP A 422 7.07 -22.05 -10.27
C ASP A 422 8.26 -21.55 -11.10
N PRO A 423 9.21 -20.80 -10.49
CA PRO A 423 10.32 -20.18 -11.22
C PRO A 423 11.25 -21.18 -11.90
N GLU A 424 11.36 -22.38 -11.35
CA GLU A 424 12.24 -23.45 -11.85
C GLU A 424 11.52 -24.44 -12.77
N GLY A 425 10.19 -24.39 -12.87
CA GLY A 425 9.41 -25.31 -13.70
C GLY A 425 9.26 -26.71 -13.10
N GLU A 426 9.18 -26.85 -11.78
CA GLU A 426 8.91 -28.14 -11.11
C GLU A 426 7.57 -28.75 -11.53
N CYS A 427 6.56 -27.91 -11.80
CA CYS A 427 5.26 -28.29 -12.32
C CYS A 427 5.17 -28.22 -13.86
N GLY A 428 6.27 -27.98 -14.58
CA GLY A 428 6.29 -27.83 -16.04
C GLY A 428 7.11 -26.63 -16.52
N ASP A 429 6.47 -25.67 -17.20
CA ASP A 429 7.17 -24.47 -17.69
C ASP A 429 7.44 -23.48 -16.55
N PRO A 430 8.60 -22.78 -16.55
CA PRO A 430 8.92 -21.80 -15.52
C PRO A 430 7.99 -20.57 -15.61
N PHE A 431 7.52 -20.09 -14.47
CA PHE A 431 6.56 -19.01 -14.31
C PHE A 431 5.25 -19.22 -15.09
N PRO A 432 4.54 -20.35 -14.88
CA PRO A 432 3.38 -20.71 -15.70
C PRO A 432 2.26 -19.67 -15.60
N LEU A 433 2.07 -19.02 -14.44
CA LEU A 433 1.01 -18.03 -14.27
C LEU A 433 1.35 -16.69 -14.94
N LEU A 434 2.60 -16.22 -14.82
CA LEU A 434 3.06 -15.03 -15.53
C LEU A 434 3.02 -15.23 -17.05
N ARG A 435 3.41 -16.41 -17.54
CA ARG A 435 3.33 -16.74 -18.96
C ARG A 435 1.88 -16.80 -19.43
N ALA A 436 0.99 -17.41 -18.66
CA ALA A 436 -0.44 -17.44 -18.98
C ALA A 436 -1.04 -16.03 -19.03
N LEU A 437 -0.64 -15.15 -18.10
CA LEU A 437 -1.03 -13.74 -18.08
C LEU A 437 -0.64 -13.02 -19.38
N ILE A 438 0.61 -13.20 -19.83
CA ILE A 438 1.12 -12.57 -21.06
C ILE A 438 0.44 -13.17 -22.30
N ALA A 439 0.40 -14.50 -22.40
CA ALA A 439 -0.18 -15.18 -23.57
C ALA A 439 -1.68 -14.88 -23.73
N SER A 440 -2.42 -14.82 -22.61
CA SER A 440 -3.86 -14.57 -22.65
C SER A 440 -4.20 -13.16 -23.10
N ARG A 441 -3.33 -12.18 -22.82
CA ARG A 441 -3.56 -10.82 -23.29
C ARG A 441 -3.27 -10.70 -24.79
N ASP A 442 -2.23 -11.37 -25.29
CA ASP A 442 -1.96 -11.41 -26.74
C ASP A 442 -3.11 -12.04 -27.54
N ALA A 443 -3.98 -12.82 -26.89
CA ALA A 443 -5.18 -13.38 -27.49
C ALA A 443 -6.43 -12.48 -27.39
N VAL A 444 -6.39 -11.43 -26.54
CA VAL A 444 -7.51 -10.51 -26.30
C VAL A 444 -7.38 -9.23 -27.13
N VAL A 445 -6.15 -8.74 -27.30
CA VAL A 445 -5.80 -7.64 -28.20
C VAL A 445 -5.89 -8.13 -29.65
#